data_AF-A0A432UI81-F1
#
_entry.id   AF-A0A432UI81-F1
#
_cell.length_a   1.000
_cell.length_b   1.000
_cell.length_c   1.000
_cell.angle_alpha   90.00
_cell.angle_beta   90.00
_cell.angle_gamma   90.00
#
_symmetry.space_group_name_H-M   'P 1'
#
loop_
_entity.id
_entity.type
_entity.pdbx_description
1 polymer ?
#
loop_
_entity_poly.entity_id
_entity_poly.type
_entity_poly.pdbx_seq_one_letter_code
_entity_poly.pdbx_strand_id
1 'polypeptide(L)'
;MKKLMGCFLLLIFLLLSGPAEAKVLRQVEKEVYAVYIIPAPVGFPTELGYVMTNFGPGNVNFLERVDLVVDREGRVQGIQVVYTPPDGFRRHVFLRGPRSLVIEEPQPGSHKKRIFLRVITTEELNQLD
;
A
#
# COMPACT_ATOMS: atom_id res chain seq x y z
N MET A 1 -35.88 27.92 -18.67
CA MET A 1 -34.83 27.42 -19.60
C MET A 1 -33.43 27.38 -18.98
N LYS A 2 -32.94 28.45 -18.33
CA LYS A 2 -31.58 28.47 -17.72
C LYS A 2 -31.30 27.34 -16.69
N LYS A 3 -32.29 26.94 -15.89
CA LYS A 3 -32.16 25.85 -14.90
C LYS A 3 -31.98 24.46 -15.53
N LEU A 4 -32.70 24.16 -16.61
CA LEU A 4 -32.55 22.89 -17.35
C LEU A 4 -31.17 22.78 -18.00
N MET A 5 -30.66 23.89 -18.55
CA MET A 5 -29.33 23.94 -19.17
C MET A 5 -28.20 23.73 -18.16
N GLY A 6 -28.36 24.28 -16.94
CA GLY A 6 -27.43 24.04 -15.83
C GLY A 6 -27.40 22.58 -15.37
N CYS A 7 -28.57 21.93 -15.22
CA CYS A 7 -28.64 20.51 -14.90
C CYS A 7 -28.01 19.63 -15.99
N PHE A 8 -28.20 19.99 -17.26
CA PHE A 8 -27.64 19.22 -18.38
C PHE A 8 -26.10 19.31 -18.44
N LEU A 9 -25.53 20.50 -18.21
CA LEU A 9 -24.08 20.69 -18.11
C LEU A 9 -23.48 19.95 -16.91
N LEU A 10 -24.15 19.95 -15.76
CA LEU A 10 -23.72 19.19 -14.59
C LEU A 10 -23.73 17.67 -14.88
N LEU A 11 -24.76 17.18 -15.57
CA LEU A 11 -24.87 15.76 -15.92
C LEU A 11 -23.76 15.34 -16.89
N ILE A 12 -23.45 16.17 -17.89
CA ILE A 12 -22.32 15.94 -18.80
C ILE A 12 -21.00 15.91 -18.04
N PHE A 13 -20.80 16.81 -17.09
CA PHE A 13 -19.57 16.86 -16.28
C PHE A 13 -19.41 15.60 -15.41
N LEU A 14 -20.50 15.11 -14.82
CA LEU A 14 -20.52 13.86 -14.04
C LEU A 14 -20.31 12.61 -14.90
N LEU A 15 -20.74 12.62 -16.17
CA LEU A 15 -20.50 11.53 -17.11
C LEU A 15 -19.08 11.54 -17.67
N LEU A 16 -18.42 12.71 -17.71
CA LEU A 16 -17.03 12.86 -18.16
C LEU A 16 -16.00 12.55 -17.07
N SER A 17 -16.38 12.54 -15.79
CA SER A 17 -15.56 11.91 -14.75
C SER A 17 -15.56 10.40 -14.96
N GLY A 18 -14.64 9.92 -15.80
CA GLY A 18 -14.48 8.51 -16.13
C GLY A 18 -14.28 7.63 -14.89
N PRO A 19 -14.60 6.32 -15.00
CA PRO A 19 -14.50 5.41 -13.88
C PRO A 19 -13.06 5.32 -13.37
N ALA A 20 -12.92 5.52 -12.07
CA ALA A 20 -11.68 5.28 -11.35
C ALA A 20 -11.58 3.76 -11.12
N GLU A 21 -10.77 3.05 -11.91
CA GLU A 21 -10.64 1.60 -11.77
C GLU A 21 -9.63 1.22 -10.68
N ALA A 22 -10.09 0.45 -9.70
CA ALA A 22 -9.27 -0.23 -8.74
C ALA A 22 -8.58 -1.43 -9.40
N LYS A 23 -7.23 -1.44 -9.37
CA LYS A 23 -6.46 -2.42 -10.13
C LYS A 23 -5.13 -2.75 -9.46
N VAL A 24 -4.85 -4.05 -9.40
CA VAL A 24 -3.50 -4.58 -9.18
C VAL A 24 -2.76 -4.60 -10.52
N LEU A 25 -1.80 -3.70 -10.68
CA LEU A 25 -1.02 -3.56 -11.92
C LEU A 25 0.03 -4.68 -12.06
N ARG A 26 0.62 -5.09 -10.93
CA ARG A 26 1.60 -6.16 -10.87
C ARG A 26 1.54 -6.84 -9.51
N GLN A 27 1.72 -8.14 -9.48
CA GLN A 27 1.86 -8.93 -8.26
C GLN A 27 2.97 -9.95 -8.45
N VAL A 28 3.82 -10.09 -7.43
CA VAL A 28 4.77 -11.18 -7.31
C VAL A 28 4.75 -11.72 -5.90
N GLU A 29 4.87 -13.03 -5.78
CA GLU A 29 5.07 -13.68 -4.51
C GLU A 29 6.58 -13.89 -4.33
N LYS A 30 7.14 -13.38 -3.24
CA LYS A 30 8.60 -13.38 -3.00
C LYS A 30 8.91 -13.93 -1.62
N GLU A 31 9.92 -14.80 -1.54
CA GLU A 31 10.51 -15.19 -0.27
C GLU A 31 11.49 -14.10 0.20
N VAL A 32 11.30 -13.63 1.43
CA VAL A 32 12.08 -12.55 2.04
C VAL A 32 12.60 -12.99 3.40
N TYR A 33 13.78 -12.49 3.76
CA TYR A 33 14.34 -12.59 5.11
C TYR A 33 13.83 -11.45 5.99
N ALA A 34 13.83 -10.23 5.44
CA ALA A 34 13.39 -9.04 6.14
C ALA A 34 12.85 -7.97 5.17
N VAL A 35 12.01 -7.09 5.71
CA VAL A 35 11.52 -5.89 5.02
C VAL A 35 11.59 -4.69 5.96
N TYR A 36 12.21 -3.60 5.52
CA TYR A 36 12.30 -2.36 6.29
C TYR A 36 11.75 -1.19 5.49
N ILE A 37 10.81 -0.47 6.08
CA ILE A 37 10.23 0.74 5.51
C ILE A 37 10.76 1.91 6.30
N ILE A 38 11.60 2.71 5.65
CA ILE A 38 12.30 3.80 6.30
C ILE A 38 11.45 5.06 6.19
N PRO A 39 10.99 5.64 7.31
CA PRO A 39 10.12 6.80 7.31
C PRO A 39 10.79 8.05 6.75
N ALA A 40 10.00 8.97 6.21
CA ALA A 40 10.46 10.35 6.03
C ALA A 40 10.59 11.04 7.40
N PRO A 41 11.51 12.01 7.55
CA PRO A 41 11.85 12.63 8.84
C PRO A 41 10.73 13.47 9.50
N VAL A 42 9.57 13.69 8.87
CA VAL A 42 8.48 14.51 9.43
C VAL A 42 7.14 13.81 9.26
N GLY A 43 6.39 13.65 10.35
CA GLY A 43 4.97 13.27 10.33
C GLY A 43 4.69 11.78 10.06
N PHE A 44 5.67 10.90 10.27
CA PHE A 44 5.48 9.48 10.03
C PHE A 44 4.79 8.83 11.25
N PRO A 45 3.71 8.04 11.05
CA PRO A 45 2.88 7.53 12.15
C PRO A 45 3.54 6.45 13.03
N THR A 46 4.87 6.28 12.95
CA THR A 46 5.65 5.42 13.84
C THR A 46 5.78 5.96 15.26
N GLU A 47 5.56 7.28 15.46
CA GLU A 47 5.68 7.92 16.77
C GLU A 47 4.69 7.40 17.82
N LEU A 48 3.58 6.78 17.40
CA LEU A 48 2.58 6.22 18.30
C LEU A 48 2.80 4.73 18.64
N GLY A 49 3.84 4.08 18.11
CA GLY A 49 4.17 2.68 18.44
C GLY A 49 3.21 1.60 17.93
N TYR A 50 2.09 1.98 17.29
CA TYR A 50 1.08 1.03 16.78
C TYR A 50 1.34 0.52 15.36
N VAL A 51 2.31 1.12 14.65
CA VAL A 51 2.59 0.80 13.25
C VAL A 51 3.95 0.10 13.14
N MET A 52 3.94 -1.13 12.62
CA MET A 52 5.16 -1.87 12.31
C MET A 52 5.68 -1.48 10.92
N THR A 53 6.90 -0.95 10.88
CA THR A 53 7.63 -0.64 9.64
C THR A 53 8.93 -1.44 9.50
N ASN A 54 9.31 -2.16 10.54
CA ASN A 54 10.47 -3.03 10.59
C ASN A 54 10.00 -4.48 10.74
N PHE A 55 10.18 -5.26 9.69
CA PHE A 55 9.89 -6.69 9.60
C PHE A 55 11.20 -7.46 9.45
N GLY A 56 12.05 -7.39 10.47
CA GLY A 56 13.25 -8.21 10.58
C GLY A 56 12.96 -9.68 10.91
N PRO A 57 14.00 -10.49 11.17
CA PRO A 57 13.87 -11.95 11.30
C PRO A 57 12.93 -12.42 12.41
N GLY A 58 12.84 -11.64 13.49
CA GLY A 58 11.97 -11.96 14.64
C GLY A 58 10.48 -11.71 14.40
N ASN A 59 10.11 -10.95 13.37
CA ASN A 59 8.74 -10.50 13.15
C ASN A 59 8.29 -10.49 11.69
N VAL A 60 9.15 -10.88 10.74
CA VAL A 60 8.81 -11.03 9.31
C VAL A 60 7.64 -11.98 9.09
N ASN A 61 7.42 -12.94 9.99
CA ASN A 61 6.30 -13.88 9.91
C ASN A 61 4.92 -13.22 9.98
N PHE A 62 4.84 -12.02 10.58
CA PHE A 62 3.62 -11.22 10.65
C PHE A 62 3.33 -10.48 9.35
N LEU A 63 4.34 -10.29 8.49
CA LEU A 63 4.17 -9.60 7.21
C LEU A 63 3.47 -10.52 6.21
N GLU A 64 2.44 -9.98 5.57
CA GLU A 64 1.69 -10.69 4.52
C GLU A 64 1.96 -10.07 3.15
N ARG A 65 1.96 -8.73 3.09
CA ARG A 65 1.86 -7.99 1.83
C ARG A 65 2.46 -6.60 1.93
N VAL A 66 3.14 -6.19 0.86
CA VAL A 66 3.66 -4.83 0.65
C VAL A 66 3.22 -4.37 -0.73
N ASP A 67 2.47 -3.27 -0.78
CA ASP A 67 1.96 -2.71 -2.01
C ASP A 67 2.57 -1.34 -2.27
N LEU A 68 3.17 -1.17 -3.44
CA LEU A 68 3.54 0.13 -3.97
C LEU A 68 2.30 0.77 -4.58
N VAL A 69 1.86 1.89 -4.00
CA VAL A 69 0.64 2.58 -4.43
C VAL A 69 1.02 3.66 -5.42
N VAL A 70 0.43 3.62 -6.62
CA VAL A 70 0.66 4.60 -7.69
C VAL A 70 -0.63 5.32 -8.05
N ASP A 71 -0.52 6.58 -8.46
CA ASP A 71 -1.64 7.32 -9.05
C ASP A 71 -1.84 6.94 -10.54
N ARG A 72 -2.79 7.62 -11.18
CA ARG A 72 -3.15 7.39 -12.59
C ARG A 72 -2.01 7.74 -13.55
N GLU A 73 -1.11 8.62 -13.14
CA GLU A 73 0.08 9.01 -13.91
C GLU A 73 1.26 8.06 -13.63
N GLY A 74 1.09 7.04 -12.79
CA GLY A 74 2.13 6.08 -12.41
C GLY A 74 3.10 6.61 -11.36
N ARG A 75 2.81 7.74 -10.73
CA ARG A 75 3.65 8.33 -9.68
C ARG A 75 3.37 7.64 -8.35
N VAL A 76 4.43 7.27 -7.65
CA VAL A 76 4.34 6.63 -6.33
C VAL A 76 3.76 7.60 -5.31
N GLN A 77 2.65 7.19 -4.70
CA GLN A 77 1.97 7.94 -3.63
C GLN A 77 2.40 7.47 -2.25
N GLY A 78 2.76 6.19 -2.12
CA GLY A 78 3.17 5.61 -0.85
C GLY A 78 3.29 4.10 -0.90
N ILE A 79 3.38 3.50 0.28
CA ILE A 79 3.43 2.05 0.47
C ILE A 79 2.29 1.65 1.40
N GLN A 80 1.49 0.65 1.00
CA GLN A 80 0.59 -0.03 1.92
C GLN A 80 1.27 -1.29 2.43
N VAL A 81 1.13 -1.56 3.73
CA VAL A 81 1.63 -2.77 4.37
C VAL A 81 0.46 -3.47 5.01
N VAL A 82 0.37 -4.79 4.78
CA VAL A 82 -0.60 -5.64 5.45
C VAL A 82 0.13 -6.67 6.29
N TYR A 83 -0.22 -6.71 7.57
CA TYR A 83 0.42 -7.59 8.54
C TYR A 83 -0.52 -7.92 9.69
N THR A 84 -0.28 -9.07 10.32
CA THR A 84 -1.02 -9.54 11.50
C THR A 84 -0.03 -9.81 12.62
N PRO A 85 0.13 -8.90 13.59
CA PRO A 85 1.05 -9.05 14.71
C PRO A 85 0.49 -10.02 15.77
N PRO A 86 1.19 -10.28 16.89
CA PRO A 86 0.83 -11.33 17.85
C PRO A 86 -0.57 -11.24 18.47
N ASP A 87 -1.20 -10.07 18.43
CA ASP A 87 -2.57 -9.89 18.92
C ASP A 87 -3.65 -10.46 17.97
N GLY A 88 -3.25 -10.92 16.79
CA GLY A 88 -4.13 -11.54 15.80
C GLY A 88 -4.97 -10.55 14.98
N PHE A 89 -4.85 -9.24 15.22
CA PHE A 89 -5.61 -8.24 14.47
C PHE A 89 -4.86 -7.83 13.20
N ARG A 90 -5.42 -8.19 12.05
CA ARG A 90 -4.88 -7.79 10.75
C ARG A 90 -4.93 -6.28 10.57
N ARG A 91 -3.82 -5.69 10.14
CA ARG A 91 -3.64 -4.24 9.97
C ARG A 91 -3.35 -3.91 8.51
N HIS A 92 -4.04 -2.92 7.99
CA HIS A 92 -3.81 -2.33 6.67
C HIS A 92 -3.29 -0.92 6.90
N VAL A 93 -2.00 -0.69 6.68
CA VAL A 93 -1.39 0.60 6.97
C VAL A 93 -0.86 1.22 5.68
N PHE A 94 -1.40 2.38 5.32
CA PHE A 94 -0.86 3.21 4.25
C PHE A 94 0.16 4.21 4.80
N LEU A 95 1.33 4.22 4.20
CA LEU A 95 2.46 5.07 4.56
C LEU A 95 2.76 6.00 3.39
N ARG A 96 2.48 7.29 3.57
CA ARG A 96 2.78 8.32 2.57
C ARG A 96 4.24 8.74 2.65
N GLY A 97 4.90 8.87 1.50
CA GLY A 97 6.26 9.39 1.39
C GLY A 97 7.34 8.65 2.20
N PRO A 98 7.39 7.31 2.22
CA PRO A 98 8.54 6.61 2.79
C PRO A 98 9.81 7.01 2.04
N ARG A 99 10.92 7.19 2.77
CA ARG A 99 12.22 7.54 2.17
C ARG A 99 12.76 6.39 1.34
N SER A 100 12.58 5.16 1.83
CA SER A 100 13.01 3.95 1.13
C SER A 100 12.30 2.71 1.64
N LEU A 101 12.30 1.69 0.77
CA LEU A 101 11.89 0.32 1.06
C LEU A 101 13.11 -0.58 0.84
N VAL A 102 13.48 -1.33 1.86
CA VAL A 102 14.57 -2.32 1.79
C VAL A 102 13.95 -3.70 1.91
N ILE A 103 14.26 -4.58 0.96
CA ILE A 103 13.83 -5.98 0.97
C ILE A 103 15.08 -6.83 0.94
N GLU A 104 15.28 -7.63 1.99
CA GLU A 104 16.41 -8.55 2.10
C GLU A 104 15.99 -9.95 1.66
N GLU A 105 16.76 -10.53 0.75
CA GLU A 105 16.54 -11.90 0.28
C GLU A 105 17.10 -12.92 1.27
N PRO A 106 16.46 -14.09 1.41
CA PRO A 106 16.94 -15.13 2.29
C PRO A 106 18.26 -15.73 1.79
N GLN A 107 19.22 -15.83 2.69
CA GLN A 107 20.44 -16.62 2.48
C GLN A 107 20.17 -18.10 2.79
N PRO A 108 20.98 -19.04 2.26
CA PRO A 108 20.86 -20.45 2.59
C PRO A 108 20.87 -20.70 4.11
N GLY A 109 19.88 -21.42 4.63
CA GLY A 109 19.74 -21.72 6.05
C GLY A 109 19.13 -20.60 6.92
N SER A 110 18.82 -19.45 6.35
CA SER A 110 18.13 -18.36 7.06
C SER A 110 16.61 -18.58 7.16
N HIS A 111 15.98 -17.92 8.13
CA HIS A 111 14.52 -17.84 8.20
C HIS A 111 13.98 -17.12 6.96
N LYS A 112 12.85 -17.59 6.43
CA LYS A 112 12.22 -16.96 5.27
C LYS A 112 10.72 -16.95 5.41
N LYS A 113 10.12 -15.87 4.95
CA LYS A 113 8.67 -15.72 4.84
C LYS A 113 8.34 -15.42 3.39
N ARG A 114 7.27 -16.03 2.90
CA ARG A 114 6.70 -15.69 1.61
C ARG A 114 5.68 -14.57 1.78
N ILE A 115 5.84 -13.51 1.01
CA ILE A 115 4.96 -12.33 1.03
C ILE A 115 4.53 -11.95 -0.38
N PHE A 116 3.44 -11.20 -0.50
CA PHE A 116 3.06 -10.55 -1.74
C PHE A 116 3.70 -9.18 -1.87
N LEU A 117 4.36 -8.94 -2.99
CA LEU A 117 4.79 -7.61 -3.40
C LEU A 117 3.91 -7.19 -4.59
N ARG A 118 3.15 -6.10 -4.44
CA ARG A 118 2.26 -5.62 -5.50
C ARG A 118 2.55 -4.19 -5.89
N VAL A 119 2.10 -3.82 -7.08
CA VAL A 119 1.93 -2.43 -7.51
C VAL A 119 0.45 -2.24 -7.75
N ILE A 120 -0.17 -1.28 -7.06
CA ILE A 120 -1.62 -1.07 -7.06
C ILE A 120 -1.97 0.39 -7.34
N THR A 121 -3.16 0.64 -7.90
CA THR A 121 -3.68 2.00 -8.05
C THR A 121 -4.16 2.57 -6.72
N THR A 122 -4.26 3.90 -6.61
CA THR A 122 -4.82 4.57 -5.42
C THR A 122 -6.24 4.14 -5.09
N GLU A 123 -7.03 3.77 -6.10
CA GLU A 123 -8.39 3.29 -5.99
C GLU A 123 -8.47 1.90 -5.34
N GLU A 124 -7.45 1.06 -5.56
CA GLU A 124 -7.32 -0.28 -4.96
C GLU A 124 -7.07 -0.18 -3.44
N LEU A 125 -6.45 0.89 -2.96
CA LEU A 125 -6.09 1.07 -1.55
C LEU A 125 -7.30 0.92 -0.59
N ASN A 126 -8.48 1.33 -1.07
CA ASN A 126 -9.71 1.33 -0.28
C ASN A 126 -10.46 -0.01 -0.33
N GLN A 127 -9.98 -0.98 -1.10
CA GLN A 127 -10.51 -2.33 -1.08
C GLN A 127 -9.88 -3.08 0.11
N LEU A 128 -10.68 -3.26 1.16
CA LEU A 128 -10.33 -4.12 2.28
C LEU A 128 -10.72 -5.56 1.91
N ASP A 129 -9.76 -6.30 1.33
CA ASP A 129 -9.84 -7.76 1.14
C ASP A 129 -9.82 -8.52 2.47
#